data_AF-A0A3M0ZDW1-F1
#
_entry.id   AF-A0A3M0ZDW1-F1
#
_cell.length_a   1.000
_cell.length_b   1.000
_cell.length_c   1.000
_cell.angle_alpha   90.00
_cell.angle_beta   90.00
_cell.angle_gamma   90.00
#
_symmetry.space_group_name_H-M   'P 1'
#
loop_
_entity.id
_entity.type
_entity.pdbx_description
1 polymer ?
#
loop_
_entity_poly.entity_id
_entity_poly.type
_entity_poly.pdbx_seq_one_letter_code
_entity_poly.pdbx_strand_id
1 'polypeptide(L)'
;MYDHRNHSRTEWASQDRFLEKMMFCVRSLLFCSLMLSSVQTLAHSADKGLPDESAYVTMKNGDLYLGGKRVCFWGGIGGFPPRPPRNGKDPYAHNRLMLERIKAYGFNMMRIWGYGRA
;
A
#
# COMPACT_ATOMS: atom_id res chain seq x y z
N MET A 1 -63.47 -27.56 -36.06
CA MET A 1 -62.85 -26.28 -36.43
C MET A 1 -61.77 -26.00 -35.38
N TYR A 2 -60.51 -26.28 -35.70
CA TYR A 2 -59.39 -26.21 -34.74
C TYR A 2 -58.98 -24.74 -34.55
N ASP A 3 -59.02 -24.26 -33.30
CA ASP A 3 -58.74 -22.87 -32.96
C ASP A 3 -57.23 -22.61 -32.86
N HIS A 4 -56.65 -22.16 -33.98
CA HIS A 4 -55.23 -21.84 -34.12
C HIS A 4 -54.73 -20.73 -33.18
N ARG A 5 -55.62 -20.00 -32.47
CA ARG A 5 -55.23 -18.91 -31.57
C ARG A 5 -54.72 -19.37 -30.20
N ASN A 6 -55.02 -20.61 -29.78
CA ASN A 6 -54.58 -21.10 -28.47
C ASN A 6 -53.14 -21.62 -28.47
N HIS A 7 -52.62 -22.05 -29.62
CA HIS A 7 -51.29 -22.66 -29.68
C HIS A 7 -50.16 -21.63 -29.61
N SER A 8 -50.35 -20.47 -30.25
CA SER A 8 -49.39 -19.37 -30.16
C SER A 8 -49.27 -18.85 -28.73
N ARG A 9 -50.40 -18.62 -28.02
CA ARG A 9 -50.39 -18.12 -26.63
C ARG A 9 -49.57 -18.97 -25.66
N THR A 10 -49.54 -20.28 -25.82
CA THR A 10 -48.74 -21.17 -24.96
C THR A 10 -47.24 -21.10 -25.24
N GLU A 11 -46.84 -20.80 -26.47
CA GLU A 11 -45.43 -20.67 -26.86
C GLU A 11 -44.82 -19.36 -26.35
N TRP A 12 -45.55 -18.24 -26.46
CA TRP A 12 -45.13 -16.94 -25.90
C TRP A 12 -44.96 -17.00 -24.38
N ALA A 13 -45.93 -17.60 -23.67
CA ALA A 13 -45.85 -17.78 -22.22
C ALA A 13 -44.72 -18.75 -21.77
N SER A 14 -44.21 -19.58 -22.68
CA SER A 14 -43.05 -20.45 -22.44
C SER A 14 -41.74 -19.69 -22.62
N GLN A 15 -41.65 -18.85 -23.66
CA GLN A 15 -40.49 -17.99 -23.92
C GLN A 15 -40.30 -16.93 -22.83
N ASP A 16 -41.38 -16.30 -22.35
CA ASP A 16 -41.29 -15.28 -21.29
C ASP A 16 -40.75 -15.87 -19.99
N ARG A 17 -41.21 -17.07 -19.60
CA ARG A 17 -40.70 -17.78 -18.41
C ARG A 17 -39.25 -18.23 -18.56
N PHE A 18 -38.79 -18.50 -19.78
CA PHE A 18 -37.39 -18.81 -20.04
C PHE A 18 -36.51 -17.56 -19.89
N LEU A 19 -36.95 -16.42 -20.44
CA LEU A 19 -36.26 -15.14 -20.34
C LEU A 19 -36.18 -14.66 -18.88
N GLU A 20 -37.25 -14.80 -18.10
CA GLU A 20 -37.25 -14.44 -16.67
C GLU A 20 -36.22 -15.24 -15.86
N LYS A 21 -36.15 -16.56 -16.08
CA LYS A 21 -35.16 -17.43 -15.43
C LYS A 21 -33.73 -17.07 -15.83
N MET A 22 -33.52 -16.78 -17.11
CA MET A 22 -32.21 -16.39 -17.63
C MET A 22 -31.76 -15.04 -17.05
N MET A 23 -32.66 -14.04 -16.99
CA MET A 23 -32.37 -12.74 -16.37
C MET A 23 -32.09 -12.86 -14.87
N PHE A 24 -32.78 -13.75 -14.15
CA PHE A 24 -32.51 -14.01 -12.74
C PHE A 24 -31.10 -14.59 -12.55
N CYS A 25 -30.71 -15.59 -13.34
CA CYS A 25 -29.35 -16.16 -13.31
C CYS A 25 -28.27 -15.11 -13.61
N VAL A 26 -28.46 -14.27 -14.63
CA VAL A 26 -27.49 -13.22 -14.98
C VAL A 26 -27.35 -12.19 -13.84
N ARG A 27 -28.46 -11.78 -13.22
CA ARG A 27 -28.43 -10.85 -12.07
C ARG A 27 -27.72 -11.46 -10.86
N SER A 28 -27.96 -12.74 -10.56
CA SER A 28 -27.27 -13.44 -9.46
C SER A 28 -25.76 -13.54 -9.72
N LEU A 29 -25.33 -13.84 -10.95
CA LEU A 29 -23.91 -13.90 -11.30
C LEU A 29 -23.22 -12.53 -11.20
N LEU A 30 -23.88 -11.47 -11.65
CA LEU A 30 -23.39 -10.10 -11.51
C LEU A 30 -23.26 -9.71 -10.03
N PHE A 31 -24.25 -10.04 -9.21
CA PHE A 31 -24.21 -9.75 -7.77
C PHE A 31 -23.10 -10.53 -7.05
N CYS A 32 -22.94 -11.81 -7.37
CA CYS A 32 -21.87 -12.64 -6.82
C CYS A 32 -20.48 -12.12 -7.22
N SER A 33 -20.27 -11.74 -8.48
CA SER A 33 -18.99 -11.19 -8.95
C SER A 33 -18.66 -9.84 -8.29
N LEU A 34 -19.65 -8.96 -8.12
CA LEU A 34 -19.51 -7.71 -7.37
C LEU A 34 -19.14 -7.95 -5.90
N MET A 35 -19.82 -8.87 -5.22
CA MET A 35 -19.51 -9.21 -3.82
C MET A 35 -18.14 -9.86 -3.66
N LEU A 36 -17.70 -10.68 -4.62
CA LEU A 36 -16.36 -11.27 -4.58
C LEU A 36 -15.26 -10.21 -4.76
N SER A 37 -15.50 -9.19 -5.57
CA SER A 37 -14.54 -8.11 -5.81
C SER A 37 -14.35 -7.18 -4.60
N SER A 38 -15.38 -6.98 -3.76
CA SER A 38 -15.30 -6.12 -2.58
C SER A 38 -14.54 -6.75 -1.41
N VAL A 39 -14.55 -8.08 -1.29
CA VAL A 39 -13.80 -8.80 -0.25
C VAL A 39 -12.28 -8.73 -0.51
N GLN A 40 -11.86 -8.69 -1.78
CA GLN A 40 -10.43 -8.59 -2.15
C GLN A 40 -9.82 -7.23 -1.74
N THR A 41 -10.62 -6.15 -1.75
CA THR A 41 -10.14 -4.81 -1.41
C THR A 41 -9.86 -4.66 0.09
N LEU A 42 -10.60 -5.36 0.95
CA LEU A 42 -10.40 -5.36 2.40
C LEU A 42 -9.18 -6.18 2.83
N ALA A 43 -8.88 -7.28 2.14
CA ALA A 43 -7.71 -8.12 2.44
C ALA A 43 -6.37 -7.41 2.17
N HIS A 44 -6.32 -6.49 1.20
CA HIS A 44 -5.08 -5.78 0.84
C HIS A 44 -4.70 -4.63 1.77
N SER A 45 -5.59 -4.23 2.71
CA SER A 45 -5.36 -3.11 3.63
C SER A 45 -4.98 -3.54 5.05
N ALA A 46 -5.00 -4.84 5.36
CA ALA A 46 -4.83 -5.34 6.72
C ALA A 46 -3.37 -5.57 7.15
N ASP A 47 -2.41 -5.50 6.22
CA ASP A 47 -1.01 -5.79 6.52
C ASP A 47 -0.15 -4.56 6.20
N LYS A 48 -0.14 -3.60 7.12
CA LYS A 48 1.06 -2.77 7.29
C LYS A 48 2.08 -3.65 8.00
N GLY A 49 2.57 -4.66 7.28
CA GLY A 49 3.60 -5.56 7.76
C GLY A 49 4.78 -4.74 8.28
N LEU A 50 5.52 -5.32 9.21
CA LEU A 50 6.81 -4.77 9.58
C LEU A 50 7.59 -4.46 8.30
N PRO A 51 8.36 -3.35 8.24
CA PRO A 51 9.18 -3.03 7.09
C PRO A 51 9.95 -4.29 6.68
N ASP A 52 10.01 -4.56 5.38
CA ASP A 52 10.76 -5.70 4.84
C ASP A 52 12.13 -5.77 5.53
N GLU A 53 12.60 -6.97 5.88
CA GLU A 53 13.89 -7.15 6.59
C GLU A 53 15.05 -6.49 5.85
N SER A 54 14.91 -6.31 4.53
CA SER A 54 15.82 -5.54 3.68
C SER A 54 16.02 -4.08 4.10
N ALA A 55 15.07 -3.49 4.84
CA ALA A 55 15.12 -2.13 5.37
C ALA A 55 15.98 -2.00 6.64
N TYR A 56 16.35 -3.12 7.27
CA TYR A 56 17.12 -3.13 8.50
C TYR A 56 18.58 -3.50 8.25
N VAL A 57 19.44 -2.98 9.12
CA VAL A 57 20.85 -3.38 9.18
C VAL A 57 20.91 -4.66 10.01
N THR A 58 21.44 -5.72 9.42
CA THR A 58 21.66 -7.01 10.09
C THR A 58 23.15 -7.26 10.30
N MET A 59 23.48 -8.12 11.25
CA MET A 59 24.87 -8.51 11.55
C MET A 59 25.07 -9.99 11.23
N LYS A 60 26.13 -10.32 10.50
CA LYS A 60 26.52 -11.70 10.18
C LYS A 60 28.04 -11.82 10.27
N ASN A 61 28.52 -12.70 11.15
CA ASN A 61 29.95 -12.96 11.34
C ASN A 61 30.79 -11.70 11.66
N GLY A 62 30.22 -10.74 12.38
CA GLY A 62 30.89 -9.47 12.72
C GLY A 62 30.84 -8.40 11.63
N ASP A 63 30.32 -8.71 10.45
CA ASP A 63 30.07 -7.75 9.38
C ASP A 63 28.62 -7.26 9.40
N LEU A 64 28.40 -6.03 8.93
CA LEU A 64 27.08 -5.40 8.83
C LEU A 64 26.54 -5.49 7.41
N TYR A 65 25.25 -5.74 7.28
CA TYR A 65 24.56 -5.93 6.00
C TYR A 65 23.28 -5.10 5.92
N LEU A 66 23.00 -4.53 4.76
CA LEU A 66 21.74 -3.83 4.44
C LEU A 66 21.27 -4.28 3.06
N GLY A 67 20.05 -4.79 2.94
CA GLY A 67 19.54 -5.34 1.68
C GLY A 67 20.43 -6.44 1.09
N GLY A 68 21.00 -7.30 1.94
CA GLY A 68 21.89 -8.39 1.53
C GLY A 68 23.31 -7.97 1.12
N LYS A 69 23.63 -6.66 1.10
CA LYS A 69 24.97 -6.15 0.77
C LYS A 69 25.74 -5.79 2.04
N ARG A 70 27.03 -6.15 2.09
CA ARG A 70 27.92 -5.73 3.17
C ARG A 70 28.07 -4.21 3.15
N VAL A 71 27.95 -3.56 4.31
CA VAL A 71 28.09 -2.12 4.47
C VAL A 71 29.15 -1.80 5.53
N CYS A 72 29.94 -0.74 5.28
CA CYS A 72 30.82 -0.15 6.29
C CYS A 72 30.24 1.20 6.69
N PHE A 73 30.08 1.44 7.99
CA PHE A 73 29.62 2.74 8.46
C PHE A 73 30.76 3.73 8.60
N TRP A 74 30.68 4.79 7.80
CA TRP A 74 31.48 5.99 7.93
C TRP A 74 30.56 7.05 8.49
N GLY A 75 30.64 7.23 9.81
CA GLY A 75 29.65 7.98 10.56
C GLY A 75 30.18 9.26 11.19
N GLY A 76 29.31 10.26 11.29
CA GLY A 76 29.51 11.43 12.14
C GLY A 76 28.71 11.34 13.44
N ILE A 77 29.19 12.01 14.48
CA ILE A 77 28.43 12.26 15.71
C ILE A 77 27.98 13.71 15.70
N GLY A 78 26.69 13.95 15.92
CA GLY A 78 26.16 15.31 15.95
C GLY A 78 24.72 15.37 16.45
N GLY A 79 24.15 16.56 16.34
CA GLY A 79 22.74 16.81 16.63
C GLY A 79 22.19 17.84 15.67
N PHE A 80 20.90 17.74 15.36
CA PHE A 80 20.18 18.83 14.72
C PHE A 80 19.71 19.79 15.81
N PRO A 81 19.73 21.11 15.57
CA PRO A 81 19.23 22.06 16.55
C PRO A 81 17.80 21.68 16.97
N PRO A 82 17.49 21.64 18.29
CA PRO A 82 16.21 21.16 18.80
C PRO A 82 15.02 22.05 18.44
N ARG A 83 15.29 23.29 17.99
CA ARG A 83 14.28 24.23 17.56
C ARG A 83 14.66 24.81 16.21
N PRO A 84 13.74 24.84 15.23
CA PRO A 84 13.96 25.58 14.00
C PRO A 84 14.12 27.08 14.32
N PRO A 85 14.85 27.84 13.49
CA PRO A 85 14.97 29.28 13.66
C PRO A 85 13.57 29.91 13.72
N ARG A 86 13.33 30.74 14.76
CA ARG A 86 12.01 31.28 15.16
C ARG A 86 11.25 32.02 14.05
N ASN A 87 11.94 32.46 12.99
CA ASN A 87 11.43 33.33 11.93
C ASN A 87 11.66 32.79 10.49
N GLY A 88 12.01 31.52 10.33
CA GLY A 88 12.29 30.94 9.01
C GLY A 88 11.04 30.40 8.31
N LYS A 89 10.86 30.68 7.01
CA LYS A 89 9.79 30.06 6.18
C LYS A 89 9.94 28.53 6.07
N ASP A 90 11.17 28.01 6.15
CA ASP A 90 11.46 26.58 6.18
C ASP A 90 12.21 26.21 7.47
N PRO A 91 11.55 25.54 8.44
CA PRO A 91 12.17 25.13 9.70
C PRO A 91 13.30 24.08 9.51
N TYR A 92 13.38 23.44 8.35
CA TYR A 92 14.34 22.36 8.06
C TYR A 92 15.46 22.77 7.10
N ALA A 93 15.49 24.01 6.61
CA ALA A 93 16.49 24.45 5.64
C ALA A 93 17.93 24.22 6.12
N HIS A 94 18.20 24.53 7.39
CA HIS A 94 19.51 24.29 8.00
C HIS A 94 19.86 22.80 8.08
N ASN A 95 18.91 21.96 8.49
CA ASN A 95 19.13 20.51 8.61
C ASN A 95 19.37 19.88 7.24
N ARG A 96 18.67 20.33 6.19
CA ARG A 96 18.87 19.87 4.81
C ARG A 96 20.28 20.21 4.32
N LEU A 97 20.73 21.46 4.53
CA LEU A 97 22.09 21.88 4.19
C LEU A 97 23.16 21.03 4.93
N MET A 98 22.93 20.74 6.21
CA MET A 98 23.86 19.89 6.98
C MET A 98 23.89 18.45 6.44
N LEU A 99 22.74 17.87 6.11
CA LEU A 99 22.65 16.54 5.49
C LEU A 99 23.34 16.48 4.12
N GLU A 100 23.19 17.53 3.31
CA GLU A 100 23.88 17.66 2.02
C GLU A 100 25.40 17.67 2.20
N ARG A 101 25.90 18.42 3.18
CA ARG A 101 27.34 18.45 3.51
C ARG A 101 27.84 17.09 4.01
N ILE A 102 27.12 16.46 4.93
CA ILE A 102 27.45 15.12 5.46
C ILE A 102 27.58 14.13 4.30
N LYS A 103 26.62 14.14 3.37
CA LYS A 103 26.65 13.30 2.17
C LYS A 103 27.83 13.65 1.26
N ALA A 104 28.13 14.93 1.06
CA ALA A 104 29.25 15.38 0.24
C ALA A 104 30.62 14.94 0.78
N TYR A 105 30.75 14.78 2.11
CA TYR A 105 31.94 14.22 2.74
C TYR A 105 32.02 12.68 2.70
N GLY A 106 31.00 12.00 2.16
CA GLY A 106 30.97 10.54 2.04
C GLY A 106 30.50 9.82 3.31
N PHE A 107 29.99 10.53 4.32
CA PHE A 107 29.37 9.90 5.47
C PHE A 107 28.06 9.22 5.10
N ASN A 108 27.84 8.02 5.60
CA ASN A 108 26.64 7.21 5.35
C ASN A 108 25.88 6.84 6.64
N MET A 109 26.34 7.31 7.79
CA MET A 109 25.71 7.11 9.08
C MET A 109 25.80 8.40 9.90
N MET A 110 24.77 8.69 10.70
CA MET A 110 24.82 9.76 11.71
C MET A 110 24.28 9.23 13.02
N ARG A 111 25.06 9.40 14.09
CA ARG A 111 24.55 9.22 15.45
C ARG A 111 23.94 10.54 15.90
N ILE A 112 22.63 10.54 16.12
CA ILE A 112 21.87 11.69 16.58
C ILE A 112 21.43 11.44 18.02
N TRP A 113 21.67 12.41 18.90
CA TRP A 113 21.13 12.38 20.26
C TRP A 113 19.67 12.84 20.20
N GLY A 114 18.75 12.00 20.67
CA GLY A 114 17.38 12.43 20.88
C GLY A 114 17.34 13.44 22.02
N TYR A 115 16.85 14.65 21.75
CA TYR A 115 16.44 15.54 22.83
C TYR A 115 15.15 14.95 23.41
N GLY A 116 15.27 14.16 24.47
CA GLY A 116 14.11 13.76 25.26
C GLY A 116 13.34 15.03 25.62
N ARG A 117 12.03 15.06 25.35
CA ARG A 117 11.16 16.07 25.95
C ARG A 117 11.20 15.82 27.46
N ALA A 118 12.04 16.59 28.17
CA ALA A 118 11.87 16.81 29.60
C ALA A 118 10.71 17.79 29.80
#